data_AF-L5M4Q2-F1
#
_entry.id   AF-L5M4Q2-F1
#
_cell.length_a   1.000
_cell.length_b   1.000
_cell.length_c   1.000
_cell.angle_alpha   90.00
_cell.angle_beta   90.00
_cell.angle_gamma   90.00
#
_symmetry.space_group_name_H-M   'P 1'
#
loop_
_entity.id
_entity.type
_entity.pdbx_description
1 polymer ?
#
loop_
_entity_poly.entity_id
_entity_poly.type
_entity_poly.pdbx_seq_one_letter_code
_entity_poly.pdbx_strand_id
1 'polypeptide(L)'
;MNWPHSCISFCWICFAASRLRVVGAADGKYAQKLFSDLFEDYSNALRPVEDTDKVLNVTLQITLSQIKDMDERNQILTAYLWIRQTWHDAYLTWDRDQYDGLDSIRIPSDLVWRPDIVLYNKADDESSEPVNTNVVLRYDGLITWDSPAITKSSCVVDVTYFPFDKQQCNLTFGSWTYNGNQVDIFNALDTGDLSDFIEDVEWEVHGMPAVRNVISYGCCSEPYPDVTFTLLLKRRSSFYIVNLLIPCILISFLAPLSFYLPAASGEKVSLGVTILLAMTVFQLMVAEIMPASENVPLIERKEEGERERKMNDERQERTIDQQPPAGPTLVIKSTTWVCALDWSRTETFQSTGRCSIH
;
A
#
# COMPACT_ATOMS: atom_id res chain seq x y z
N MET A 1 73.53 39.52 35.75
CA MET A 1 72.56 40.07 36.70
C MET A 1 71.20 40.06 36.00
N ASN A 2 70.47 38.96 36.03
CA ASN A 2 69.72 38.33 37.13
C ASN A 2 68.35 38.97 37.42
N TRP A 3 67.33 38.35 36.80
CA TRP A 3 66.00 37.99 37.32
C TRP A 3 64.97 39.10 37.62
N PRO A 4 63.64 38.82 37.57
CA PRO A 4 63.04 37.48 37.65
C PRO A 4 61.98 37.09 36.61
N HIS A 5 62.05 35.80 36.24
CA HIS A 5 60.99 35.00 35.64
C HIS A 5 59.97 34.61 36.71
N SER A 6 58.86 35.34 36.85
CA SER A 6 57.80 34.93 37.81
C SER A 6 56.37 34.99 37.33
N CYS A 7 56.08 35.42 36.10
CA CYS A 7 54.67 35.56 35.68
C CYS A 7 54.20 34.59 34.60
N ILE A 8 55.09 33.84 33.94
CA ILE A 8 54.69 32.99 32.80
C ILE A 8 54.35 31.55 33.23
N SER A 9 54.74 31.13 34.44
CA SER A 9 54.52 29.74 34.90
C SER A 9 53.13 29.48 35.54
N PHE A 10 52.34 30.52 35.85
CA PHE A 10 51.06 30.34 36.56
C PHE A 10 49.83 30.26 35.67
N CYS A 11 49.93 30.60 34.37
CA CYS A 11 48.79 30.53 33.45
C CYS A 11 48.65 29.15 32.76
N TRP A 12 49.72 28.35 32.73
CA TRP A 12 49.71 27.01 32.14
C TRP A 12 49.14 25.92 33.09
N ILE A 13 49.03 26.19 34.39
CA ILE A 13 48.51 25.21 35.36
C ILE A 13 46.99 25.31 35.51
N CYS A 14 46.38 26.47 35.23
CA CYS A 14 44.91 26.62 35.33
C CYS A 14 44.15 26.17 34.07
N PHE A 15 44.80 26.03 32.92
CA PHE A 15 44.17 25.46 31.72
C PHE A 15 44.24 23.92 31.66
N ALA A 16 45.05 23.27 32.51
CA ALA A 16 45.14 21.81 32.59
C ALA A 16 44.09 21.16 33.52
N ALA A 17 43.28 21.96 34.21
CA ALA A 17 42.24 21.49 35.14
C ALA A 17 40.81 21.73 34.62
N SER A 18 40.63 22.10 33.35
CA SER A 18 39.33 21.94 32.69
C SER A 18 39.11 20.45 32.46
N ARG A 19 38.41 19.85 33.43
CA ARG A 19 38.01 18.45 33.48
C ARG A 19 37.93 17.81 32.10
N LEU A 20 38.93 16.98 31.77
CA LEU A 20 38.65 15.78 30.98
C LEU A 20 37.58 15.03 31.79
N ARG A 21 36.31 15.20 31.41
CA ARG A 21 35.36 14.11 31.59
C ARG A 21 35.92 12.99 30.74
N VAL A 22 36.74 12.15 31.35
CA VAL A 22 36.95 10.79 30.87
C VAL A 22 35.54 10.23 30.77
N VAL A 23 35.02 10.13 29.56
CA VAL A 23 33.85 9.30 29.29
C VAL A 23 34.37 7.90 29.56
N GLY A 24 34.19 7.42 30.79
CA GLY A 24 34.50 6.05 31.15
C GLY A 24 33.66 5.17 30.25
N ALA A 25 34.30 4.47 29.32
CA ALA A 25 33.65 3.34 28.67
C ALA A 25 33.49 2.28 29.76
N ALA A 26 32.25 1.86 30.01
CA ALA A 26 31.98 0.82 30.99
C ALA A 26 32.81 -0.43 30.66
N ASP A 27 33.44 -1.04 31.66
CA ASP A 27 34.20 -2.28 31.47
C ASP A 27 33.24 -3.38 30.97
N GLY A 28 33.61 -4.03 29.85
CA GLY A 28 32.76 -5.04 29.19
C GLY A 28 32.38 -6.21 30.10
N LYS A 29 33.14 -6.43 31.17
CA LYS A 29 32.81 -7.38 32.24
C LYS A 29 31.46 -7.07 32.91
N TYR A 30 31.12 -5.79 33.12
CA TYR A 30 29.83 -5.41 33.73
C TYR A 30 28.67 -5.64 32.77
N ALA A 31 28.87 -5.45 31.47
CA ALA A 31 27.85 -5.76 30.47
C ALA A 31 27.54 -7.27 30.43
N GLN A 32 28.57 -8.12 30.51
CA GLN A 32 28.37 -9.58 30.56
C GLN A 32 27.69 -10.01 31.87
N LYS A 33 28.08 -9.42 33.00
CA LYS A 33 27.43 -9.67 34.29
C LYS A 33 25.95 -9.25 34.26
N LEU A 34 25.66 -8.03 33.79
CA LEU A 34 24.30 -7.53 33.63
C LEU A 34 23.44 -8.47 32.78
N PHE A 35 23.99 -8.92 31.65
CA PHE A 35 23.28 -9.85 30.78
C PHE A 35 22.94 -11.16 31.52
N SER A 36 23.88 -11.74 32.26
CA SER A 36 23.59 -12.94 33.07
C SER A 36 22.54 -12.67 34.14
N ASP A 37 22.65 -11.55 34.87
CA ASP A 37 21.73 -11.19 35.95
C ASP A 37 20.29 -10.93 35.43
N LEU A 38 20.13 -10.29 34.25
CA LEU A 38 18.82 -9.98 33.66
C LEU A 38 18.10 -11.22 33.11
N PHE A 39 18.84 -12.19 32.56
CA PHE A 39 18.27 -13.31 31.81
C PHE A 39 18.26 -14.64 32.57
N GLU A 40 18.60 -14.66 33.86
CA GLU A 40 18.59 -15.89 34.68
C GLU A 40 17.18 -16.48 34.82
N ASP A 41 16.17 -15.63 35.09
CA ASP A 41 14.76 -16.02 35.30
C ASP A 41 13.77 -15.36 34.32
N TYR A 42 14.28 -14.78 33.22
CA TYR A 42 13.44 -14.09 32.24
C TYR A 42 12.83 -15.05 31.22
N SER A 43 11.54 -14.88 30.93
CA SER A 43 10.84 -15.58 29.85
C SER A 43 10.30 -14.58 28.83
N ASN A 44 10.71 -14.74 27.57
CA ASN A 44 10.23 -13.97 26.42
C ASN A 44 8.85 -14.44 25.90
N ALA A 45 8.28 -15.51 26.45
CA ALA A 45 7.04 -16.10 25.96
C ALA A 45 5.79 -15.35 26.43
N LEU A 46 5.91 -14.54 27.48
CA LEU A 46 4.82 -13.81 28.10
C LEU A 46 5.01 -12.31 27.90
N ARG A 47 3.89 -11.60 27.81
CA ARG A 47 3.87 -10.13 27.70
C ARG A 47 4.49 -9.49 28.95
N PRO A 48 5.42 -8.54 28.81
CA PRO A 48 6.24 -8.04 29.91
C PRO A 48 5.54 -6.95 30.73
N VAL A 49 4.47 -7.33 31.43
CA VAL A 49 3.71 -6.43 32.32
C VAL A 49 3.71 -6.98 33.75
N GLU A 50 3.84 -6.08 34.74
CA GLU A 50 3.76 -6.46 36.16
C GLU A 50 2.41 -7.08 36.54
N ASP A 51 1.36 -6.56 35.92
CA ASP A 51 -0.04 -6.95 36.14
C ASP A 51 -0.67 -7.23 34.78
N THR A 52 -1.32 -8.38 34.65
CA THR A 52 -1.96 -8.81 33.40
C THR A 52 -3.08 -7.89 32.94
N ASP A 53 -3.66 -7.11 33.86
CA ASP A 53 -4.74 -6.16 33.55
C ASP A 53 -4.22 -4.83 32.99
N LYS A 54 -2.91 -4.55 33.09
CA LYS A 54 -2.31 -3.34 32.51
C LYS A 54 -2.14 -3.52 31.00
N VAL A 55 -2.46 -2.48 30.22
CA VAL A 55 -2.21 -2.42 28.78
C VAL A 55 -0.71 -2.18 28.54
N LEU A 56 -0.13 -2.88 27.56
CA LEU A 56 1.22 -2.60 27.09
C LEU A 56 1.16 -1.65 25.88
N ASN A 57 1.80 -0.49 25.99
CA ASN A 57 1.85 0.48 24.90
C ASN A 57 3.04 0.19 23.98
N VAL A 58 2.76 0.04 22.69
CA VAL A 58 3.75 -0.13 21.63
C VAL A 58 3.70 1.08 20.72
N THR A 59 4.82 1.78 20.59
CA THR A 59 4.95 2.90 19.66
C THR A 59 5.57 2.42 18.36
N LEU A 60 4.91 2.70 17.24
CA LEU A 60 5.31 2.33 15.89
C LEU A 60 5.76 3.58 15.12
N GLN A 61 6.94 3.50 14.53
CA GLN A 61 7.45 4.48 13.57
C GLN A 61 7.86 3.73 12.30
N ILE A 62 7.35 4.17 11.16
CA ILE A 62 7.68 3.61 9.85
C ILE A 62 8.49 4.66 9.09
N THR A 63 9.67 4.28 8.60
CA THR A 63 10.48 5.07 7.69
C THR A 63 10.48 4.41 6.32
N LEU A 64 10.07 5.14 5.28
CA LEU A 64 10.15 4.66 3.90
C LEU A 64 11.55 4.89 3.37
N SER A 65 12.26 3.81 3.03
CA SER A 65 13.61 3.92 2.46
C SER A 65 13.57 3.97 0.94
N GLN A 66 12.81 3.08 0.29
CA GLN A 66 12.64 3.11 -1.17
C GLN A 66 11.37 2.37 -1.60
N ILE A 67 10.80 2.81 -2.72
CA ILE A 67 9.83 2.01 -3.47
C ILE A 67 10.65 1.05 -4.33
N LYS A 68 10.37 -0.24 -4.23
CA LYS A 68 11.14 -1.26 -4.94
C LYS A 68 10.48 -1.62 -6.27
N ASP A 69 9.16 -1.72 -6.25
CA ASP A 69 8.34 -2.05 -7.41
C ASP A 69 6.86 -1.72 -7.15
N MET A 70 6.14 -1.40 -8.21
CA MET A 70 4.69 -1.24 -8.20
C MET A 70 4.12 -2.10 -9.33
N ASP A 71 3.63 -3.28 -9.00
CA ASP A 71 2.98 -4.16 -9.96
C ASP A 71 1.52 -3.72 -10.10
N GLU A 72 1.25 -2.83 -11.05
CA GLU A 72 -0.11 -2.34 -11.25
C GLU A 72 -1.04 -3.46 -11.67
N ARG A 73 -0.55 -4.43 -12.44
CA ARG A 73 -1.34 -5.54 -12.96
C ARG A 73 -1.90 -6.42 -11.86
N ASN A 74 -1.03 -6.82 -10.94
CA ASN A 74 -1.41 -7.64 -9.80
C ASN A 74 -1.87 -6.80 -8.59
N GLN A 75 -1.85 -5.47 -8.69
CA GLN A 75 -2.22 -4.54 -7.63
C GLN A 75 -1.36 -4.72 -6.36
N ILE A 76 -0.04 -4.82 -6.54
CA ILE A 76 0.93 -5.07 -5.46
C ILE A 76 1.97 -3.95 -5.41
N LEU A 77 2.07 -3.29 -4.26
CA LEU A 77 3.16 -2.37 -3.94
C LEU A 77 4.24 -3.11 -3.17
N THR A 78 5.49 -3.07 -3.65
CA THR A 78 6.67 -3.55 -2.95
C THR A 78 7.52 -2.39 -2.45
N ALA A 79 7.65 -2.23 -1.13
CA ALA A 79 8.40 -1.15 -0.50
C ALA A 79 9.41 -1.68 0.51
N TYR A 80 10.55 -0.99 0.63
CA TYR A 80 11.54 -1.24 1.68
C TYR A 80 11.35 -0.22 2.81
N LEU A 81 11.02 -0.75 3.99
CA LEU A 81 10.65 0.02 5.16
C LEU A 81 11.61 -0.29 6.31
N TRP A 82 11.90 0.72 7.13
CA TRP A 82 12.41 0.51 8.49
C TRP A 82 11.22 0.56 9.44
N ILE A 83 11.01 -0.53 10.17
CA ILE A 83 9.92 -0.68 11.12
C ILE A 83 10.53 -0.57 12.50
N ARG A 84 10.38 0.61 13.11
CA ARG A 84 10.82 0.87 14.47
C ARG A 84 9.66 0.68 15.45
N GLN A 85 9.87 -0.23 16.39
CA GLN A 85 8.94 -0.58 17.44
C GLN A 85 9.58 -0.26 18.78
N THR A 86 8.83 0.42 19.66
CA THR A 86 9.31 0.82 20.97
C THR A 86 8.28 0.46 22.03
N TRP A 87 8.71 -0.28 23.05
CA TRP A 87 7.87 -0.68 24.20
C TRP A 87 8.70 -0.71 25.48
N HIS A 88 8.02 -0.79 26.62
CA HIS A 88 8.68 -0.98 27.92
C HIS A 88 8.53 -2.42 28.40
N ASP A 89 9.60 -3.00 28.89
CA ASP A 89 9.61 -4.29 29.58
C ASP A 89 9.86 -4.06 31.08
N ALA A 90 8.90 -4.43 31.92
CA ALA A 90 8.97 -4.21 33.37
C ALA A 90 10.06 -5.03 34.07
N TYR A 91 10.47 -6.16 33.48
CA TYR A 91 11.42 -7.09 34.09
C TYR A 91 12.86 -6.82 33.66
N LEU A 92 13.07 -6.13 32.55
CA LEU A 92 14.39 -5.83 32.00
C LEU A 92 14.90 -4.43 32.40
N THR A 93 14.94 -4.16 33.70
CA THR A 93 15.41 -2.89 34.26
C THR A 93 16.63 -3.08 35.17
N TRP A 94 17.53 -2.09 35.23
CA TRP A 94 18.68 -2.14 36.15
C TRP A 94 19.10 -0.76 36.63
N ASP A 95 19.82 -0.75 37.75
CA ASP A 95 20.45 0.45 38.29
C ASP A 95 21.84 0.64 37.65
N ARG A 96 22.02 1.78 36.99
CA ARG A 96 23.26 2.13 36.27
C ARG A 96 24.47 2.14 37.18
N ASP A 97 24.30 2.55 38.44
CA ASP A 97 25.42 2.69 39.39
C ASP A 97 26.01 1.32 39.80
N GLN A 98 25.26 0.23 39.62
CA GLN A 98 25.69 -1.13 39.93
C GLN A 98 26.50 -1.80 38.80
N TYR A 99 26.44 -1.23 37.59
CA TYR A 99 27.02 -1.78 36.37
C TYR A 99 27.90 -0.76 35.63
N ASP A 100 28.70 0.01 36.37
CA ASP A 100 29.69 0.95 35.81
C ASP A 100 29.07 2.04 34.90
N GLY A 101 27.87 2.51 35.26
CA GLY A 101 27.15 3.56 34.54
C GLY A 101 26.50 3.12 33.22
N LEU A 102 26.46 1.81 32.95
CA LEU A 102 25.94 1.23 31.70
C LEU A 102 24.49 1.62 31.46
N ASP A 103 24.26 2.38 30.38
CA ASP A 103 22.96 2.98 30.06
C ASP A 103 22.10 2.09 29.15
N SER A 104 22.74 1.35 28.24
CA SER A 104 22.04 0.50 27.27
C SER A 104 22.90 -0.69 26.84
N ILE A 105 22.26 -1.79 26.49
CA ILE A 105 22.87 -2.98 25.90
C ILE A 105 22.19 -3.35 24.57
N ARG A 106 22.91 -4.08 23.72
CA ARG A 106 22.41 -4.58 22.43
C ARG A 106 22.36 -6.10 22.48
N ILE A 107 21.18 -6.66 22.30
CA ILE A 107 20.95 -8.11 22.42
C ILE A 107 20.13 -8.61 21.23
N PRO A 108 20.25 -9.90 20.86
CA PRO A 108 19.40 -10.50 19.83
C PRO A 108 17.92 -10.34 20.15
N SER A 109 17.11 -10.02 19.13
CA SER A 109 15.67 -9.77 19.33
C SER A 109 14.88 -11.00 19.79
N ASP A 110 15.39 -12.21 19.55
CA ASP A 110 14.73 -13.44 20.01
C ASP A 110 14.83 -13.68 21.52
N LEU A 111 15.73 -12.99 22.23
CA LEU A 111 15.88 -13.18 23.69
C LEU A 111 14.84 -12.39 24.50
N VAL A 112 14.16 -11.43 23.87
CA VAL A 112 13.15 -10.58 24.52
C VAL A 112 11.77 -10.89 23.96
N TRP A 113 10.72 -10.61 24.74
CA TRP A 113 9.37 -10.61 24.20
C TRP A 113 9.25 -9.55 23.10
N ARG A 114 8.62 -9.91 21.97
CA ARG A 114 8.36 -9.00 20.84
C ARG A 114 6.86 -8.93 20.57
N PRO A 115 6.30 -7.73 20.31
CA PRO A 115 4.93 -7.63 19.86
C PRO A 115 4.78 -8.23 18.46
N ASP A 116 3.63 -8.84 18.21
CA ASP A 116 3.27 -9.53 16.96
C ASP A 116 2.66 -8.56 15.94
N ILE A 117 3.38 -7.48 15.63
CA ILE A 117 2.95 -6.48 14.67
C ILE A 117 3.06 -7.02 13.25
N VAL A 118 1.94 -7.08 12.54
CA VAL A 118 1.84 -7.60 11.18
C VAL A 118 1.19 -6.59 10.24
N LEU A 119 1.50 -6.72 8.95
CA LEU A 119 0.83 -5.99 7.87
C LEU A 119 -0.44 -6.75 7.45
N TYR A 120 -1.63 -6.18 7.67
CA TYR A 120 -2.90 -6.85 7.39
C TYR A 120 -3.16 -7.06 5.90
N ASN A 121 -2.86 -6.06 5.08
CA ASN A 121 -3.05 -6.13 3.63
C ASN A 121 -1.82 -6.69 2.90
N LYS A 122 -1.14 -7.69 3.49
CA LYS A 122 0.00 -8.37 2.87
C LYS A 122 -0.46 -9.17 1.65
N ALA A 123 0.30 -9.09 0.55
CA ALA A 123 -0.01 -9.74 -0.73
C ALA A 123 0.98 -10.87 -1.13
N ASP A 124 1.87 -11.27 -0.22
CA ASP A 124 2.85 -12.34 -0.45
C ASP A 124 2.49 -13.60 0.33
N ASP A 125 2.53 -14.76 -0.32
CA ASP A 125 2.34 -16.08 0.29
C ASP A 125 3.58 -16.53 1.08
N GLU A 126 4.76 -15.99 0.75
CA GLU A 126 5.99 -16.28 1.45
C GLU A 126 6.06 -15.46 2.74
N SER A 127 6.17 -16.14 3.88
CA SER A 127 6.47 -15.52 5.17
C SER A 127 7.91 -15.04 5.16
N SER A 128 8.14 -13.85 4.57
CA SER A 128 9.34 -13.08 4.86
C SER A 128 9.34 -12.76 6.35
N GLU A 129 9.96 -13.63 7.13
CA GLU A 129 10.19 -13.35 8.55
C GLU A 129 10.99 -12.05 8.68
N PRO A 130 10.67 -11.19 9.66
CA PRO A 130 11.45 -9.99 9.93
C PRO A 130 12.92 -10.36 10.07
N VAL A 131 13.81 -9.55 9.47
CA VAL A 131 15.25 -9.78 9.63
C VAL A 131 15.56 -9.72 11.13
N ASN A 132 16.20 -10.78 11.63
CA ASN A 132 16.53 -10.92 13.04
C ASN A 132 17.69 -9.97 13.41
N THR A 133 17.34 -8.70 13.61
CA THR A 133 18.26 -7.66 14.07
C THR A 133 18.35 -7.65 15.60
N ASN A 134 19.39 -6.99 16.13
CA ASN A 134 19.49 -6.78 17.57
C ASN A 134 18.54 -5.67 18.03
N VAL A 135 18.02 -5.80 19.24
CA VAL A 135 17.30 -4.72 19.94
C VAL A 135 18.26 -3.91 20.79
N VAL A 136 17.89 -2.66 21.04
CA VAL A 136 18.55 -1.80 22.03
C VAL A 136 17.67 -1.77 23.27
N LEU A 137 18.20 -2.30 24.37
CA LEU A 137 17.56 -2.26 25.69
C LEU A 137 18.23 -1.18 26.54
N ARG A 138 17.45 -0.27 27.10
CA ARG A 138 17.90 0.81 27.99
C ARG A 138 17.63 0.45 29.46
N TYR A 139 18.37 1.07 30.38
CA TYR A 139 18.33 0.78 31.82
C TYR A 139 16.94 0.88 32.48
N ASP A 140 16.06 1.71 31.92
CA ASP A 140 14.68 1.92 32.38
C ASP A 140 13.67 0.94 31.76
N GLY A 141 14.15 -0.10 31.07
CA GLY A 141 13.32 -1.12 30.44
C GLY A 141 12.76 -0.71 29.09
N LEU A 142 13.12 0.47 28.55
CA LEU A 142 12.73 0.83 27.20
C LEU A 142 13.49 -0.05 26.20
N ILE A 143 12.75 -0.80 25.40
CA ILE A 143 13.26 -1.58 24.28
C ILE A 143 12.93 -0.87 22.98
N THR A 144 13.94 -0.70 22.13
CA THR A 144 13.78 -0.21 20.76
C THR A 144 14.26 -1.28 19.79
N TRP A 145 13.36 -1.73 18.92
CA TRP A 145 13.65 -2.66 17.86
C TRP A 145 13.44 -1.97 16.52
N ASP A 146 14.52 -1.85 15.75
CA ASP A 146 14.51 -1.26 14.41
C ASP A 146 14.85 -2.38 13.42
N SER A 147 13.84 -2.83 12.66
CA SER A 147 13.98 -3.94 11.73
C SER A 147 13.73 -3.47 10.29
N PRO A 148 14.66 -3.73 9.36
CA PRO A 148 14.41 -3.51 7.95
C PRO A 148 13.52 -4.62 7.38
N ALA A 149 12.49 -4.23 6.63
CA ALA A 149 11.55 -5.16 6.01
C ALA A 149 11.26 -4.78 4.55
N ILE A 150 11.29 -5.77 3.66
CA ILE A 150 10.70 -5.64 2.33
C ILE A 150 9.25 -6.10 2.45
N THR A 151 8.32 -5.16 2.30
CA THR A 151 6.89 -5.41 2.42
C THR A 151 6.26 -5.45 1.04
N LYS A 152 5.40 -6.45 0.80
CA LYS A 152 4.52 -6.52 -0.36
C LYS A 152 3.09 -6.38 0.12
N SER A 153 2.44 -5.32 -0.33
CA SER A 153 1.10 -4.93 0.12
C SER A 153 0.14 -4.86 -1.07
N SER A 154 -1.11 -5.23 -0.83
CA SER A 154 -2.18 -5.03 -1.81
C SER A 154 -2.54 -3.54 -1.87
N CYS A 155 -2.49 -2.97 -3.07
CA CYS A 155 -2.83 -1.58 -3.35
C CYS A 155 -3.71 -1.48 -4.60
N VAL A 156 -4.93 -0.97 -4.43
CA VAL A 156 -5.86 -0.77 -5.55
C VAL A 156 -5.39 0.41 -6.40
N VAL A 157 -5.05 0.12 -7.65
CA VAL A 157 -4.54 1.10 -8.62
C VAL A 157 -5.68 1.61 -9.51
N ASP A 158 -5.80 2.93 -9.64
CA ASP A 158 -6.71 3.56 -10.60
C ASP A 158 -5.93 4.10 -11.82
N VAL A 159 -6.10 3.45 -12.97
CA VAL A 159 -5.42 3.80 -14.23
C VAL A 159 -6.26 4.66 -15.17
N THR A 160 -7.39 5.21 -14.70
CA THR A 160 -8.30 6.03 -15.53
C THR A 160 -7.58 7.16 -16.29
N TYR A 161 -6.65 7.85 -15.61
CA TYR A 161 -5.93 9.01 -16.13
C TYR A 161 -4.47 8.72 -16.55
N PHE A 162 -4.14 7.46 -16.82
CA PHE A 162 -2.79 7.08 -17.22
C PHE A 162 -2.27 7.92 -18.42
N PRO A 163 -1.00 8.38 -18.40
CA PRO A 163 0.05 8.22 -17.38
C PRO A 163 0.11 9.38 -16.35
N PHE A 164 -0.95 10.18 -16.22
CA PHE A 164 -1.04 11.32 -15.30
C PHE A 164 -1.83 10.97 -14.02
N ASP A 165 -1.74 9.71 -13.62
CA ASP A 165 -2.44 9.11 -12.51
C ASP A 165 -1.78 9.40 -11.16
N LYS A 166 -2.58 9.27 -10.11
CA LYS A 166 -2.16 9.37 -8.70
C LYS A 166 -2.68 8.14 -7.98
N GLN A 167 -1.83 7.52 -7.18
CA GLN A 167 -2.16 6.31 -6.43
C GLN A 167 -2.10 6.57 -4.93
N GLN A 168 -2.95 5.84 -4.20
CA GLN A 168 -2.99 5.88 -2.74
C GLN A 168 -2.91 4.44 -2.23
N CYS A 169 -1.77 4.07 -1.68
CA CYS A 169 -1.53 2.72 -1.17
C CYS A 169 -1.51 2.73 0.35
N ASN A 170 -2.42 1.96 0.96
CA ASN A 170 -2.50 1.85 2.41
C ASN A 170 -1.56 0.75 2.89
N LEU A 171 -0.88 0.99 4.00
CA LEU A 171 -0.08 0.01 4.74
C LEU A 171 -0.62 -0.04 6.16
N THR A 172 -1.41 -1.08 6.47
CA THR A 172 -2.11 -1.19 7.75
C THR A 172 -1.37 -2.17 8.67
N PHE A 173 -0.79 -1.65 9.75
CA PHE A 173 -0.08 -2.42 10.75
C PHE A 173 -0.91 -2.57 12.02
N GLY A 174 -0.94 -3.77 12.59
CA GLY A 174 -1.64 -4.06 13.83
C GLY A 174 -1.11 -5.32 14.50
N SER A 175 -1.48 -5.53 15.76
CA SER A 175 -1.22 -6.82 16.44
C SER A 175 -2.11 -7.90 15.83
N TRP A 176 -1.60 -9.12 15.74
CA TRP A 176 -2.38 -10.24 15.20
C TRP A 176 -3.24 -10.93 16.27
N THR A 177 -2.67 -11.16 17.46
CA THR A 177 -3.28 -11.98 18.51
C THR A 177 -3.80 -11.17 19.69
N TYR A 178 -3.23 -10.00 19.97
CA TYR A 178 -3.63 -9.16 21.10
C TYR A 178 -4.70 -8.15 20.69
N ASN A 179 -5.65 -7.92 21.59
CA ASN A 179 -6.62 -6.83 21.46
C ASN A 179 -6.07 -5.53 22.08
N GLY A 180 -6.81 -4.43 21.90
CA GLY A 180 -6.44 -3.10 22.42
C GLY A 180 -6.41 -2.99 23.95
N ASN A 181 -6.98 -3.96 24.67
CA ASN A 181 -6.92 -4.00 26.13
C ASN A 181 -5.64 -4.70 26.65
N GLN A 182 -4.89 -5.37 25.77
CA GLN A 182 -3.64 -6.06 26.12
C GLN A 182 -2.43 -5.35 25.53
N VAL A 183 -2.51 -5.01 24.24
CA VAL A 183 -1.47 -4.30 23.50
C VAL A 183 -2.12 -3.14 22.76
N ASP A 184 -1.72 -1.92 23.09
CA ASP A 184 -2.20 -0.73 22.40
C ASP A 184 -1.09 -0.11 21.55
N ILE A 185 -1.40 0.14 20.28
CA ILE A 185 -0.45 0.57 19.27
C ILE A 185 -0.67 2.06 18.98
N PHE A 186 0.42 2.83 19.01
CA PHE A 186 0.44 4.26 18.73
C PHE A 186 1.41 4.58 17.61
N ASN A 187 1.10 5.56 16.77
CA ASN A 187 2.05 6.14 15.83
C ASN A 187 2.97 7.14 16.56
N ALA A 188 4.29 7.04 16.35
CA ALA A 188 5.25 7.98 16.92
C ALA A 188 5.09 9.40 16.34
N LEU A 189 4.71 9.48 15.07
CA LEU A 189 4.56 10.69 14.27
C LEU A 189 3.25 10.62 13.48
N ASP A 190 2.66 11.77 13.17
CA ASP A 190 1.44 11.87 12.34
C ASP A 190 1.70 11.52 10.86
N THR A 191 2.97 11.36 10.48
CA THR A 191 3.41 10.96 9.15
C THR A 191 4.51 9.91 9.27
N GLY A 192 4.57 8.99 8.31
CA GLY A 192 5.74 8.17 8.05
C GLY A 192 6.96 9.05 7.77
N ASP A 193 8.11 8.59 8.21
CA ASP A 193 9.37 9.30 8.05
C ASP A 193 9.91 9.07 6.63
N LEU A 194 10.25 10.17 5.96
CA LEU A 194 10.76 10.21 4.59
C LEU A 194 12.18 10.80 4.53
N SER A 195 12.86 10.99 5.68
CA SER A 195 14.19 11.62 5.74
C SER A 195 15.24 10.86 4.92
N ASP A 196 15.15 9.53 4.93
CA ASP A 196 16.10 8.61 4.31
C ASP A 196 15.54 8.00 3.01
N PHE A 197 14.51 8.63 2.43
CA PHE A 197 13.87 8.17 1.20
C PHE A 197 14.79 8.39 -0.01
N ILE A 198 15.04 7.32 -0.74
CA ILE A 198 15.71 7.35 -2.03
C ILE A 198 14.66 7.61 -3.10
N GLU A 199 14.81 8.72 -3.84
CA GLU A 199 13.89 9.10 -4.90
C GLU A 199 13.77 8.01 -5.98
N ASP A 200 12.53 7.69 -6.34
CA ASP A 200 12.21 6.72 -7.37
C ASP A 200 12.18 7.36 -8.77
N VAL A 201 12.53 6.56 -9.78
CA VAL A 201 12.63 6.99 -11.18
C VAL A 201 11.25 7.07 -11.85
N GLU A 202 10.29 6.30 -11.37
CA GLU A 202 8.94 6.23 -11.93
C GLU A 202 7.91 6.97 -11.06
N TRP A 203 8.06 6.97 -9.74
CA TRP A 203 7.08 7.49 -8.80
C TRP A 203 7.58 8.69 -7.99
N GLU A 204 6.78 9.75 -7.95
CA GLU A 204 6.93 10.87 -7.01
C GLU A 204 6.14 10.56 -5.73
N VAL A 205 6.82 10.56 -4.58
CA VAL A 205 6.19 10.43 -3.25
C VAL A 205 5.81 11.82 -2.75
N HIS A 206 4.51 12.06 -2.57
CA HIS A 206 4.00 13.33 -2.05
C HIS A 206 3.92 13.37 -0.52
N GLY A 207 3.83 12.20 0.12
CA GLY A 207 3.73 12.09 1.56
C GLY A 207 3.23 10.72 2.01
N MET A 208 3.35 10.47 3.31
CA MET A 208 2.91 9.23 3.94
C MET A 208 2.16 9.53 5.25
N PRO A 209 0.95 10.12 5.25
CA PRO A 209 0.19 10.35 6.48
C PRO A 209 -0.10 9.05 7.23
N ALA A 210 -0.03 9.10 8.56
CA ALA A 210 -0.30 7.99 9.47
C ALA A 210 -1.58 8.28 10.26
N VAL A 211 -2.50 7.31 10.28
CA VAL A 211 -3.76 7.42 11.01
C VAL A 211 -3.94 6.19 11.88
N ARG A 212 -4.12 6.39 13.18
CA ARG A 212 -4.50 5.33 14.11
C ARG A 212 -6.01 5.11 14.06
N ASN A 213 -6.42 3.88 13.84
CA ASN A 213 -7.81 3.46 13.88
C ASN A 213 -8.04 2.49 15.03
N VAL A 214 -9.29 2.38 15.47
CA VAL A 214 -9.73 1.39 16.46
C VAL A 214 -10.95 0.72 15.90
N ILE A 215 -10.78 -0.54 15.48
CA ILE A 215 -11.80 -1.29 14.76
C ILE A 215 -12.30 -2.42 15.65
N SER A 216 -13.62 -2.63 15.71
CA SER A 216 -14.20 -3.83 16.29
C SER A 216 -14.64 -4.74 15.14
N TYR A 217 -14.12 -5.96 15.12
CA TYR A 217 -14.45 -6.94 14.10
C TYR A 217 -15.70 -7.73 14.49
N GLY A 218 -16.52 -8.13 13.52
CA GLY A 218 -17.75 -8.89 13.82
C GLY A 218 -17.53 -10.24 14.52
N CYS A 219 -16.30 -10.76 14.52
CA CYS A 219 -15.93 -11.98 15.24
C CYS A 219 -15.72 -11.79 16.75
N CYS A 220 -15.37 -10.58 17.21
CA CYS A 220 -14.88 -10.31 18.56
C CYS A 220 -15.51 -9.04 19.14
N SER A 221 -15.88 -9.07 20.43
CA SER A 221 -16.43 -7.89 21.13
C SER A 221 -15.39 -6.81 21.41
N GLU A 222 -14.11 -7.17 21.37
CA GLU A 222 -13.01 -6.32 21.77
C GLU A 222 -12.53 -5.41 20.62
N PRO A 223 -12.09 -4.18 20.92
CA PRO A 223 -11.49 -3.31 19.93
C PRO A 223 -10.06 -3.74 19.61
N TYR A 224 -9.69 -3.66 18.33
CA TYR A 224 -8.35 -3.90 17.81
C TYR A 224 -7.80 -2.58 17.25
N PRO A 225 -6.70 -2.05 17.82
CA PRO A 225 -6.06 -0.85 17.30
C PRO A 225 -5.13 -1.21 16.14
N ASP A 226 -5.20 -0.42 15.07
CA ASP A 226 -4.30 -0.48 13.92
C ASP A 226 -3.78 0.92 13.58
N VAL A 227 -2.63 0.97 12.92
CA VAL A 227 -2.06 2.19 12.35
C VAL A 227 -1.95 2.01 10.86
N THR A 228 -2.67 2.84 10.11
CA THR A 228 -2.65 2.84 8.66
C THR A 228 -1.80 3.99 8.14
N PHE A 229 -0.73 3.66 7.43
CA PHE A 229 0.10 4.63 6.70
C PHE A 229 -0.35 4.68 5.24
N THR A 230 -0.72 5.85 4.75
CA THR A 230 -1.19 6.01 3.36
C THR A 230 -0.08 6.62 2.51
N LEU A 231 0.50 5.84 1.61
CA LEU A 231 1.52 6.30 0.67
C LEU A 231 0.86 7.03 -0.51
N LEU A 232 1.15 8.32 -0.65
CA LEU A 232 0.62 9.17 -1.72
C LEU A 232 1.61 9.22 -2.88
N LEU A 233 1.27 8.55 -3.98
CA LEU A 233 2.13 8.41 -5.16
C LEU A 233 1.59 9.16 -6.36
N LYS A 234 2.50 9.66 -7.20
CA LYS A 234 2.19 10.25 -8.50
C LYS A 234 3.19 9.78 -9.54
N ARG A 235 2.72 9.31 -10.69
CA ARG A 235 3.58 8.79 -11.76
C ARG A 235 4.36 9.91 -12.46
N ARG A 236 5.63 9.67 -12.77
CA ARG A 236 6.46 10.49 -13.66
C ARG A 236 6.13 10.14 -15.11
N SER A 237 5.23 10.92 -15.70
CA SER A 237 4.63 10.63 -17.02
C SER A 237 5.56 10.80 -18.23
N SER A 238 6.75 11.39 -18.08
CA SER A 238 7.62 11.78 -19.18
C SER A 238 8.05 10.60 -20.07
N PHE A 239 8.41 9.48 -19.45
CA PHE A 239 8.80 8.25 -20.15
C PHE A 239 7.66 7.71 -21.02
N TYR A 240 6.45 7.63 -20.47
CA TYR A 240 5.26 7.14 -21.16
C TYR A 240 4.79 8.08 -22.27
N ILE A 241 4.92 9.40 -22.08
CA ILE A 241 4.59 10.36 -23.15
C ILE A 241 5.47 10.11 -24.38
N VAL A 242 6.79 9.97 -24.20
CA VAL A 242 7.73 9.85 -25.32
C VAL A 242 7.66 8.47 -25.98
N ASN A 243 7.55 7.40 -25.19
CA ASN A 243 7.66 6.03 -25.70
C ASN A 243 6.31 5.38 -26.04
N LEU A 244 5.20 5.89 -25.51
CA LEU A 244 3.87 5.31 -25.72
C LEU A 244 2.95 6.28 -26.46
N LEU A 245 2.76 7.52 -25.97
CA LEU A 245 1.80 8.45 -26.60
C LEU A 245 2.27 8.99 -27.95
N ILE A 246 3.53 9.41 -28.09
CA ILE A 246 4.05 9.95 -29.36
C ILE A 246 3.94 8.95 -30.51
N PRO A 247 4.37 7.68 -30.39
CA PRO A 247 4.20 6.67 -31.45
C PRO A 247 2.73 6.44 -31.85
N CYS A 248 1.82 6.34 -30.87
CA CYS A 248 0.39 6.17 -31.13
C CYS A 248 -0.19 7.36 -31.91
N ILE A 249 0.19 8.58 -31.56
CA ILE A 249 -0.22 9.80 -32.27
C ILE A 249 0.34 9.80 -33.69
N LEU A 250 1.62 9.46 -33.89
CA LEU A 250 2.24 9.39 -35.22
C LEU A 250 1.55 8.36 -36.12
N ILE A 251 1.27 7.15 -35.61
CA ILE A 251 0.56 6.10 -36.36
C ILE A 251 -0.87 6.55 -36.71
N SER A 252 -1.56 7.19 -35.76
CA SER A 252 -2.90 7.74 -35.98
C SER A 252 -2.91 8.81 -37.08
N PHE A 253 -1.84 9.60 -37.22
CA PHE A 253 -1.68 10.56 -38.31
C PHE A 253 -1.28 9.91 -39.66
N LEU A 254 -0.61 8.76 -39.64
CA LEU A 254 -0.29 8.01 -40.87
C LEU A 254 -1.53 7.39 -41.51
N ALA A 255 -2.55 7.03 -40.72
CA ALA A 255 -3.80 6.46 -41.20
C ALA A 255 -4.52 7.34 -42.25
N PRO A 256 -4.85 8.62 -41.99
CA PRO A 256 -5.45 9.50 -43.01
C PRO A 256 -4.49 9.83 -44.16
N LEU A 257 -3.17 9.90 -43.92
CA LEU A 257 -2.17 10.16 -44.96
C LEU A 257 -2.15 9.06 -46.03
N SER A 258 -2.49 7.81 -45.66
CA SER A 258 -2.58 6.69 -46.61
C SER A 258 -3.62 6.91 -47.73
N PHE A 259 -4.64 7.75 -47.50
CA PHE A 259 -5.63 8.10 -48.53
C PHE A 259 -5.09 9.09 -49.57
N TYR A 260 -4.06 9.86 -49.22
CA TYR A 260 -3.42 10.81 -50.12
C TYR A 260 -2.48 10.12 -51.13
N LEU A 261 -2.06 8.89 -50.87
CA LEU A 261 -1.19 8.13 -51.76
C LEU A 261 -1.95 7.67 -53.02
N PRO A 262 -1.47 7.99 -54.24
CA PRO A 262 -2.14 7.62 -55.48
C PRO A 262 -2.15 6.09 -55.67
N ALA A 263 -3.33 5.55 -56.01
CA ALA A 263 -3.55 4.11 -56.17
C ALA A 263 -2.71 3.46 -57.29
N ALA A 264 -2.16 4.26 -58.20
CA ALA A 264 -1.30 3.79 -59.28
C ALA A 264 0.02 3.16 -58.78
N SER A 265 0.42 3.43 -57.53
CA SER A 265 1.68 2.93 -56.96
C SER A 265 1.64 1.47 -56.51
N GLY A 266 0.47 0.84 -56.36
CA GLY A 266 0.33 -0.53 -55.82
C GLY A 266 0.63 -0.69 -54.31
N GLU A 267 1.40 0.21 -53.71
CA GLU A 267 1.85 0.14 -52.30
C GLU A 267 0.78 0.51 -51.26
N LYS A 268 -0.39 1.00 -51.70
CA LYS A 268 -1.46 1.47 -50.80
C LYS A 268 -1.99 0.37 -49.86
N VAL A 269 -2.14 -0.86 -50.37
CA VAL A 269 -2.62 -2.01 -49.58
C VAL A 269 -1.56 -2.45 -48.57
N SER A 270 -0.30 -2.48 -48.98
CA SER A 270 0.85 -2.81 -48.13
C SER A 270 0.99 -1.83 -46.95
N LEU A 271 0.85 -0.53 -47.22
CA LEU A 271 0.85 0.51 -46.18
C LEU A 271 -0.32 0.36 -45.20
N GLY A 272 -1.53 0.04 -45.68
CA GLY A 272 -2.69 -0.19 -44.82
C GLY A 272 -2.50 -1.37 -43.86
N VAL A 273 -1.97 -2.50 -44.36
CA VAL A 273 -1.70 -3.69 -43.53
C VAL A 273 -0.61 -3.41 -42.49
N THR A 274 0.46 -2.69 -42.85
CA THR A 274 1.53 -2.35 -41.91
C THR A 274 1.07 -1.41 -40.80
N ILE A 275 0.20 -0.44 -41.10
CA ILE A 275 -0.41 0.44 -40.07
C ILE A 275 -1.30 -0.36 -39.11
N LEU A 276 -2.16 -1.25 -39.63
CA LEU A 276 -3.00 -2.11 -38.79
C LEU A 276 -2.17 -3.02 -37.89
N LEU A 277 -1.13 -3.66 -38.44
CA LEU A 277 -0.25 -4.52 -37.66
C LEU A 277 0.47 -3.72 -36.56
N ALA A 278 1.03 -2.55 -36.90
CA ALA A 278 1.67 -1.68 -35.93
C ALA A 278 0.69 -1.28 -34.81
N MET A 279 -0.53 -0.86 -35.16
CA MET A 279 -1.57 -0.52 -34.19
C MET A 279 -1.89 -1.69 -33.25
N THR A 280 -2.05 -2.91 -33.78
CA THR A 280 -2.31 -4.09 -32.95
C THR A 280 -1.16 -4.43 -32.01
N VAL A 281 0.09 -4.30 -32.46
CA VAL A 281 1.28 -4.54 -31.61
C VAL A 281 1.35 -3.49 -30.49
N PHE A 282 1.09 -2.22 -30.79
CA PHE A 282 1.06 -1.17 -29.77
C PHE A 282 -0.09 -1.38 -28.76
N GLN A 283 -1.28 -1.75 -29.21
CA GLN A 283 -2.39 -2.08 -28.32
C GLN A 283 -2.06 -3.27 -27.40
N LEU A 284 -1.43 -4.32 -27.93
CA LEU A 284 -0.99 -5.47 -27.12
C LEU A 284 0.05 -5.06 -26.07
N MET A 285 1.04 -4.23 -26.44
CA MET A 285 2.05 -3.72 -25.49
C MET A 285 1.41 -2.90 -24.37
N VAL A 286 0.42 -2.06 -24.67
CA VAL A 286 -0.31 -1.29 -23.64
C VAL A 286 -1.12 -2.20 -22.73
N ALA A 287 -1.83 -3.18 -23.30
CA ALA A 287 -2.64 -4.14 -22.55
C ALA A 287 -1.83 -5.03 -21.61
N GLU A 288 -0.55 -5.31 -21.93
CA GLU A 288 0.33 -6.09 -21.05
C GLU A 288 0.79 -5.31 -19.81
N ILE A 289 0.85 -3.98 -19.88
CA ILE A 289 1.33 -3.10 -18.80
C ILE A 289 0.20 -2.71 -17.84
N MET A 290 -1.04 -2.67 -18.32
CA MET A 290 -2.19 -2.22 -17.52
C MET A 290 -2.80 -3.37 -16.69
N PRO A 291 -3.31 -3.09 -15.48
CA PRO A 291 -4.15 -4.05 -14.78
C PRO A 291 -5.43 -4.36 -15.53
N ALA A 292 -5.86 -5.61 -15.37
CA ALA A 292 -7.24 -6.03 -15.61
C ALA A 292 -8.15 -5.45 -14.51
N SER A 293 -8.24 -4.13 -14.38
CA SER A 293 -9.14 -3.46 -13.45
C SER A 293 -10.45 -3.06 -14.14
N GLU A 294 -11.53 -2.92 -13.37
CA GLU A 294 -12.85 -2.45 -13.87
C GLU A 294 -12.78 -1.05 -14.52
N ASN A 295 -11.70 -0.29 -14.28
CA ASN A 295 -11.47 1.02 -14.84
C ASN A 295 -10.56 0.92 -16.06
N VAL A 296 -11.17 0.60 -17.20
CA VAL A 296 -10.54 0.71 -18.52
C VAL A 296 -9.96 2.13 -18.68
N PRO A 297 -8.64 2.27 -18.96
CA PRO A 297 -8.01 3.57 -19.16
C PRO A 297 -8.77 4.42 -20.17
N LEU A 298 -8.81 5.74 -20.01
CA LEU A 298 -9.52 6.63 -20.96
C LEU A 298 -9.05 6.47 -22.42
N ILE A 299 -7.83 5.97 -22.63
CA ILE A 299 -7.27 5.63 -23.95
C ILE A 299 -8.10 4.51 -24.62
N GLU A 300 -8.46 3.47 -23.87
CA GLU A 300 -9.25 2.33 -24.34
C GLU A 300 -10.76 2.66 -24.37
N ARG A 301 -11.26 3.46 -23.42
CA ARG A 301 -12.68 3.85 -23.37
C ARG A 301 -13.12 4.70 -24.58
N LYS A 302 -12.20 5.44 -25.20
CA LYS A 302 -12.49 6.14 -26.47
C LYS A 302 -12.71 5.18 -27.63
N GLU A 303 -11.97 4.08 -27.69
CA GLU A 303 -12.13 3.06 -28.74
C GLU A 303 -13.40 2.23 -28.53
N GLU A 304 -13.74 1.89 -27.28
CA GLU A 304 -14.96 1.14 -26.96
C GLU A 304 -16.23 1.98 -27.16
N GLY A 305 -16.19 3.27 -26.77
CA GLY A 305 -17.28 4.21 -27.07
C GLY A 305 -17.48 4.49 -28.56
N GLU A 306 -16.45 4.35 -29.39
CA GLU A 306 -16.56 4.42 -30.85
C GLU A 306 -17.10 3.12 -31.46
N ARG A 307 -16.80 1.95 -30.87
CA ARG A 307 -17.41 0.66 -31.23
C ARG A 307 -18.89 0.62 -30.90
N GLU A 308 -19.30 1.09 -29.73
CA GLU A 308 -20.73 1.13 -29.34
C GLU A 308 -21.53 2.09 -30.22
N ARG A 309 -20.97 3.25 -30.61
CA ARG A 309 -21.61 4.16 -31.57
C ARG A 309 -21.76 3.54 -32.96
N LYS A 310 -20.71 2.89 -33.48
CA LYS A 310 -20.78 2.21 -34.79
C LYS A 310 -21.76 1.04 -34.78
N MET A 311 -21.82 0.28 -33.68
CA MET A 311 -22.76 -0.83 -33.54
C MET A 311 -24.22 -0.35 -33.40
N ASN A 312 -24.46 0.81 -32.79
CA ASN A 312 -25.80 1.43 -32.75
C ASN A 312 -26.21 2.03 -34.10
N ASP A 313 -25.30 2.64 -34.86
CA ASP A 313 -25.58 3.12 -36.23
C ASP A 313 -25.94 1.94 -37.18
N GLU A 314 -25.19 0.82 -37.13
CA GLU A 314 -25.51 -0.38 -37.93
C GLU A 314 -26.82 -1.07 -37.52
N ARG A 315 -27.24 -0.91 -36.25
CA ARG A 315 -28.54 -1.40 -35.76
C ARG A 315 -29.68 -0.50 -36.24
N GLN A 316 -29.42 0.79 -36.36
CA GLN A 316 -30.38 1.77 -36.84
C GLN A 316 -30.60 1.67 -38.36
N GLU A 317 -29.55 1.41 -39.14
CA GLU A 317 -29.66 1.11 -40.59
C GLU A 317 -30.44 -0.18 -40.86
N ARG A 318 -30.19 -1.27 -40.11
CA ARG A 318 -30.96 -2.52 -40.25
C ARG A 318 -32.45 -2.40 -39.91
N THR A 319 -32.83 -1.39 -39.12
CA THR A 319 -34.23 -1.17 -38.75
C THR A 319 -34.99 -0.37 -39.83
N ILE A 320 -34.28 0.37 -40.69
CA ILE A 320 -34.87 1.17 -41.79
C ILE A 320 -35.22 0.28 -43.00
N ASP A 321 -34.49 -0.82 -43.22
CA ASP A 321 -34.72 -1.74 -44.34
C ASP A 321 -35.86 -2.77 -44.15
N GLN A 322 -36.55 -2.77 -43.00
CA GLN A 322 -37.67 -3.70 -42.72
C GLN A 322 -39.08 -3.10 -42.85
N GLN A 323 -39.24 -1.93 -43.49
CA GLN A 323 -40.56 -1.36 -43.75
C GLN A 323 -41.19 -1.97 -45.03
N PRO A 324 -42.34 -2.68 -44.98
CA PRO A 324 -42.99 -3.20 -46.17
C PRO A 324 -43.74 -2.10 -46.94
N PRO A 325 -43.97 -2.24 -48.27
CA PRO A 325 -44.57 -1.20 -49.09
C PRO A 325 -46.07 -1.01 -48.81
N ALA A 326 -46.52 0.25 -48.86
CA ALA A 326 -47.90 0.66 -48.62
C ALA A 326 -48.88 0.13 -49.68
N GLY A 327 -49.93 -0.57 -49.22
CA GLY A 327 -51.14 -0.89 -50.00
C GLY A 327 -52.31 0.07 -49.65
N PRO A 328 -53.33 0.19 -50.53
CA PRO A 328 -54.20 1.36 -50.55
C PRO A 328 -55.30 1.35 -49.50
N THR A 329 -55.68 2.56 -49.10
CA THR A 329 -56.66 2.93 -48.08
C THR A 329 -58.09 2.55 -48.47
N LEU A 330 -58.85 1.96 -47.54
CA LEU A 330 -60.32 1.86 -47.64
C LEU A 330 -60.98 2.41 -46.36
N VAL A 331 -61.98 3.27 -46.56
CA VAL A 331 -62.63 4.12 -45.55
C VAL A 331 -63.96 3.50 -45.08
N ILE A 332 -64.06 3.32 -43.75
CA ILE A 332 -65.21 3.45 -42.82
C ILE A 332 -66.56 2.77 -43.16
N LYS A 333 -67.08 1.94 -42.21
CA LYS A 333 -68.39 2.17 -41.54
C LYS A 333 -68.58 1.37 -40.24
N SER A 334 -69.14 2.08 -39.27
CA SER A 334 -69.45 1.75 -37.86
C SER A 334 -70.77 1.00 -37.65
N THR A 335 -70.85 0.14 -36.63
CA THR A 335 -72.04 -0.11 -35.77
C THR A 335 -71.65 -1.03 -34.60
N THR A 336 -71.45 -0.57 -33.35
CA THR A 336 -72.34 -0.46 -32.17
C THR A 336 -72.83 -1.74 -31.44
N TRP A 337 -72.49 -1.79 -30.13
CA TRP A 337 -73.08 -2.41 -28.91
C TRP A 337 -73.34 -3.93 -28.80
N VAL A 338 -72.94 -4.53 -27.66
CA VAL A 338 -73.80 -5.07 -26.55
C VAL A 338 -72.95 -5.56 -25.36
N CYS A 339 -73.40 -5.26 -24.13
CA CYS A 339 -72.88 -5.68 -22.82
C CYS A 339 -73.26 -7.13 -22.44
N ALA A 340 -72.50 -7.75 -21.51
CA ALA A 340 -73.05 -8.52 -20.39
C ALA A 340 -71.98 -8.87 -19.32
N LEU A 341 -72.33 -8.63 -18.05
CA LEU A 341 -71.75 -9.18 -16.82
C LEU A 341 -72.11 -10.68 -16.67
N ASP A 342 -71.34 -11.50 -15.93
CA ASP A 342 -71.62 -11.81 -14.51
C ASP A 342 -70.79 -12.97 -13.90
N TRP A 343 -70.48 -12.78 -12.62
CA TRP A 343 -70.20 -13.63 -11.44
C TRP A 343 -69.69 -15.09 -11.40
N SER A 344 -68.78 -15.29 -10.41
CA SER A 344 -68.83 -16.29 -9.31
C SER A 344 -68.40 -17.75 -9.57
N ARG A 345 -67.28 -18.22 -8.97
CA ARG A 345 -67.18 -18.88 -7.63
C ARG A 345 -66.01 -19.90 -7.52
N THR A 346 -65.32 -19.88 -6.35
CA THR A 346 -64.71 -21.02 -5.57
C THR A 346 -63.70 -21.96 -6.27
N GLU A 347 -62.54 -22.35 -5.73
CA GLU A 347 -62.23 -22.85 -4.38
C GLU A 347 -60.75 -22.60 -3.99
N THR A 348 -60.57 -22.58 -2.67
CA THR A 348 -59.36 -22.65 -1.85
C THR A 348 -58.46 -23.87 -2.12
N PHE A 349 -57.13 -23.73 -2.01
CA PHE A 349 -56.34 -24.71 -1.26
C PHE A 349 -55.05 -24.09 -0.68
N GLN A 350 -54.84 -24.35 0.60
CA GLN A 350 -53.79 -23.85 1.46
C GLN A 350 -52.72 -24.95 1.64
N SER A 351 -51.47 -24.50 1.79
CA SER A 351 -50.38 -25.08 2.60
C SER A 351 -49.76 -26.45 2.30
N THR A 352 -48.42 -26.39 2.21
CA THR A 352 -47.39 -27.28 2.79
C THR A 352 -47.08 -28.63 2.14
N GLY A 353 -45.78 -28.88 1.89
CA GLY A 353 -45.19 -30.22 1.98
C GLY A 353 -44.15 -30.63 0.93
N ARG A 354 -42.88 -30.35 1.25
CA ARG A 354 -41.61 -31.04 0.89
C ARG A 354 -41.50 -32.18 -0.16
N CYS A 355 -40.36 -32.08 -0.85
CA CYS A 355 -39.36 -33.11 -1.23
C CYS A 355 -39.53 -33.94 -2.53
N SER A 356 -38.68 -33.55 -3.50
CA SER A 356 -37.60 -34.32 -4.15
C SER A 356 -37.86 -35.56 -5.03
N ILE A 357 -37.29 -35.41 -6.23
CA ILE A 357 -36.64 -36.37 -7.15
C ILE A 357 -37.55 -37.43 -7.79
N HIS A 358 -37.86 -37.21 -9.07
CA HIS A 358 -37.21 -37.98 -10.12
C HIS A 358 -36.89 -37.13 -11.36
#